data_AF-A0A820QVK0-F1
#
_entry.id   AF-A0A820QVK0-F1
#
_cell.length_a   1.000
_cell.length_b   1.000
_cell.length_c   1.000
_cell.angle_alpha   90.00
_cell.angle_beta   90.00
_cell.angle_gamma   90.00
#
_symmetry.space_group_name_H-M   'P 1'
#
loop_
_entity.id
_entity.type
_entity.pdbx_description
1 polymer ?
#
loop_
_entity_poly.entity_id
_entity_poly.type
_entity_poly.pdbx_seq_one_letter_code
_entity_poly.pdbx_strand_id
1 'polypeptide(L)'
;SLIAEKYGRRAIIFTSAILFLIGTLMVILSPGRSKGVMIFILIGRIIEGTGVGCSSFSCPLYASEIAPTNLRGMLSGFMQMTVVVGLFVANIVNFLLENHTWGWRLSNGVILIAPLIIIFGIYFCPESPRWLYKNQNRREAKISLKRIRRINNVDNELNAISDALQEESNQISIKEIFHQKQLLKRIIIGMSMHLFQQATGINPIFTFGGMIYENILGTGIISLLILSGVNLFSTIPALFLFDRLGRRNLLIYSGLAMFIGHLFAATVFYTGCDVIHETINNTMINHDIVKCKTSSGIIMLIFTAIFVALFALSWGPIAWIYAAEIYPLNIRARAMSLTTGSNWFMGIIMAYILELIAPLGIHGVFYLFSFLTFMAVIFVYLFCPETKGILLEDIEDVFDNFQLKNRKIIRIIRKPCQQTIIKTYL
;
A
#
# COMPACT_ATOMS: atom_id res chain seq x y z
N SER A 1 -16.10 -5.70 0.97
CA SER A 1 -16.35 -6.74 -0.06
C SER A 1 -17.84 -6.97 -0.32
N LEU A 2 -18.67 -7.24 0.71
CA LEU A 2 -20.10 -7.54 0.54
C LEU A 2 -20.87 -6.50 -0.29
N ILE A 3 -20.70 -5.21 0.01
CA ILE A 3 -21.33 -4.12 -0.74
C ILE A 3 -20.84 -4.11 -2.19
N ALA A 4 -19.53 -4.27 -2.40
CA ALA A 4 -18.92 -4.27 -3.73
C ALA A 4 -19.41 -5.43 -4.62
N GLU A 5 -19.69 -6.58 -4.01
CA GLU A 5 -20.25 -7.75 -4.71
C GLU A 5 -21.74 -7.59 -4.99
N LYS A 6 -22.53 -7.07 -4.04
CA LYS A 6 -23.98 -6.98 -4.15
C LYS A 6 -24.46 -5.77 -4.95
N TYR A 7 -23.84 -4.61 -4.75
CA TYR A 7 -24.30 -3.32 -5.28
C TYR A 7 -23.34 -2.69 -6.31
N GLY A 8 -22.21 -3.33 -6.59
CA GLY A 8 -21.23 -2.85 -7.58
C GLY A 8 -20.11 -2.01 -6.99
N ARG A 9 -19.13 -1.65 -7.82
CA ARG A 9 -17.90 -0.99 -7.39
C ARG A 9 -18.16 0.49 -7.11
N ARG A 10 -19.06 1.11 -7.86
CA ARG A 10 -19.43 2.52 -7.64
C ARG A 10 -20.10 2.74 -6.30
N ALA A 11 -20.98 1.82 -5.88
CA ALA A 11 -21.69 1.91 -4.61
C ALA A 11 -20.75 1.90 -3.40
N ILE A 12 -19.73 1.03 -3.40
CA ILE A 12 -18.75 0.98 -2.32
C ILE A 12 -17.85 2.23 -2.28
N ILE A 13 -17.45 2.76 -3.45
CA ILE A 13 -16.66 4.00 -3.54
C ILE A 13 -17.49 5.18 -3.02
N PHE A 14 -18.76 5.27 -3.41
CA PHE A 14 -19.68 6.30 -2.93
C PHE A 14 -19.88 6.25 -1.41
N THR A 15 -20.21 5.07 -0.88
CA THR A 15 -20.41 4.89 0.57
C THR A 15 -19.12 5.16 1.36
N SER A 16 -17.95 4.83 0.82
CA SER A 16 -16.67 5.17 1.44
C SER A 16 -16.44 6.67 1.56
N ALA A 17 -16.82 7.45 0.53
CA ALA A 17 -16.71 8.91 0.54
C ALA A 17 -17.69 9.56 1.54
N ILE A 18 -18.91 9.02 1.67
CA ILE A 18 -19.88 9.47 2.68
C ILE A 18 -19.36 9.22 4.10
N LEU A 19 -18.86 8.01 4.38
CA LEU A 19 -18.30 7.69 5.69
C LEU A 19 -17.12 8.62 6.02
N PHE A 20 -16.22 8.84 5.07
CA PHE A 20 -15.10 9.76 5.24
C PHE A 20 -15.57 11.20 5.51
N LEU A 21 -16.56 11.70 4.74
CA LEU A 21 -17.16 13.03 4.94
C LEU A 21 -17.77 13.18 6.35
N ILE A 22 -18.58 12.22 6.79
CA ILE A 22 -19.23 12.24 8.11
C ILE A 22 -18.18 12.20 9.22
N GLY A 23 -17.20 11.29 9.13
CA GLY A 23 -16.13 11.16 10.12
C GLY A 23 -15.32 12.45 10.28
N THR A 24 -14.91 13.05 9.16
CA THR A 24 -14.14 14.30 9.17
C THR A 24 -14.95 15.50 9.68
N LEU A 25 -16.25 15.59 9.33
CA LEU A 25 -17.14 16.61 9.89
C LEU A 25 -17.26 16.49 11.41
N MET A 26 -17.37 15.26 11.94
CA MET A 26 -17.37 15.04 13.38
C MET A 26 -16.06 15.49 14.04
N VAL A 27 -14.91 15.21 13.42
CA VAL A 27 -13.60 15.68 13.94
C VAL A 27 -13.55 17.21 14.01
N ILE A 28 -13.97 17.90 12.94
CA ILE A 28 -13.92 19.37 12.86
C ILE A 28 -14.87 20.04 13.85
N LEU A 29 -16.11 19.53 13.96
CA LEU A 29 -17.17 20.06 14.82
C LEU A 29 -16.96 19.75 16.31
N SER A 30 -15.89 19.03 16.67
CA SER A 30 -15.64 18.65 18.06
C SER A 30 -15.40 19.89 18.96
N PRO A 31 -16.15 20.05 20.07
CA PRO A 31 -16.12 21.23 20.93
C PRO A 31 -14.87 21.25 21.83
N GLY A 32 -13.73 21.69 21.30
CA GLY A 32 -12.36 21.44 21.78
C GLY A 32 -11.90 21.84 23.20
N ARG A 33 -12.73 21.76 24.26
CA ARG A 33 -12.33 22.06 25.66
C ARG A 33 -12.88 21.16 26.78
N SER A 34 -13.56 20.03 26.50
CA SER A 34 -14.09 19.13 27.56
C SER A 34 -13.63 17.67 27.42
N LYS A 35 -13.61 16.90 28.51
CA LYS A 35 -13.21 15.46 28.50
C LYS A 35 -14.07 14.60 27.55
N GLY A 36 -15.30 15.01 27.22
CA GLY A 36 -16.15 14.35 26.22
C GLY A 36 -15.72 14.53 24.75
N VAL A 37 -14.80 15.46 24.47
CA VAL A 37 -14.28 15.80 23.13
C VAL A 37 -13.49 14.66 22.51
N MET A 38 -12.73 13.93 23.33
CA MET A 38 -11.87 12.86 22.85
C MET A 38 -12.69 11.71 22.28
N ILE A 39 -13.82 11.36 22.91
CA ILE A 39 -14.74 10.33 22.41
C ILE A 39 -15.33 10.73 21.05
N PHE A 40 -15.74 11.99 20.88
CA PHE A 40 -16.31 12.45 19.60
C PHE A 40 -15.28 12.41 18.46
N ILE A 41 -14.04 12.82 18.72
CA ILE A 41 -12.92 12.72 17.77
C ILE A 41 -12.62 11.25 17.46
N LEU A 42 -12.55 10.38 18.48
CA LEU A 42 -12.28 8.95 18.30
C LEU A 42 -13.37 8.27 17.46
N ILE A 43 -14.64 8.54 17.73
CA ILE A 43 -15.75 8.03 16.90
C ILE A 43 -15.63 8.56 15.47
N GLY A 44 -15.37 9.85 15.29
CA GLY A 44 -15.13 10.45 13.98
C GLY A 44 -14.00 9.76 13.22
N ARG A 45 -12.87 9.48 13.88
CA ARG A 45 -11.72 8.75 13.32
C ARG A 45 -12.04 7.30 12.98
N ILE A 46 -12.86 6.60 13.76
CA ILE A 46 -13.31 5.23 13.45
C ILE A 46 -14.17 5.23 12.18
N ILE A 47 -15.09 6.19 12.05
CA ILE A 47 -15.95 6.33 10.87
C ILE A 47 -15.11 6.72 9.64
N GLU A 48 -14.20 7.69 9.79
CA GLU A 48 -13.25 8.10 8.76
C GLU A 48 -12.40 6.91 8.29
N GLY A 49 -11.81 6.17 9.23
CA GLY A 49 -10.99 4.98 8.98
C GLY A 49 -11.76 3.86 8.28
N THR A 50 -13.05 3.69 8.60
CA THR A 50 -13.92 2.74 7.88
C THR A 50 -14.12 3.16 6.43
N GLY A 51 -14.26 4.47 6.16
CA GLY A 51 -14.27 5.03 4.82
C GLY A 51 -12.96 4.74 4.08
N VAL A 52 -11.81 5.04 4.69
CA VAL A 52 -10.48 4.78 4.12
C VAL A 52 -10.27 3.29 3.84
N GLY A 53 -10.65 2.40 4.74
CA GLY A 53 -10.55 0.95 4.54
C GLY A 53 -11.40 0.48 3.36
N CYS A 54 -12.62 1.02 3.20
CA CYS A 54 -13.50 0.71 2.07
C CYS A 54 -12.95 1.21 0.73
N SER A 55 -12.42 2.44 0.68
CA SER A 55 -11.86 3.01 -0.56
C SER A 55 -10.56 2.31 -0.96
N SER A 56 -9.71 1.94 0.01
CA SER A 56 -8.39 1.33 -0.20
C SER A 56 -8.44 0.03 -1.01
N PHE A 57 -9.46 -0.81 -0.83
CA PHE A 57 -9.61 -2.03 -1.64
C PHE A 57 -10.48 -1.83 -2.90
N SER A 58 -11.45 -0.90 -2.85
CA SER A 58 -12.43 -0.74 -3.92
C SER A 58 -11.93 0.11 -5.09
N CYS A 59 -11.13 1.14 -4.84
CA CYS A 59 -10.51 1.95 -5.88
C CYS A 59 -9.57 1.15 -6.80
N PRO A 60 -8.59 0.35 -6.30
CA PRO A 60 -7.70 -0.41 -7.17
C PRO A 60 -8.45 -1.55 -7.87
N LEU A 61 -9.44 -2.15 -7.20
CA LEU A 61 -10.34 -3.13 -7.82
C LEU A 61 -11.06 -2.52 -9.02
N TYR A 62 -11.73 -1.38 -8.82
CA TYR A 62 -12.46 -0.71 -9.89
C TYR A 62 -11.52 -0.28 -11.03
N ALA A 63 -10.36 0.31 -10.72
CA ALA A 63 -9.36 0.71 -11.71
C ALA A 63 -8.88 -0.47 -12.56
N SER A 64 -8.57 -1.61 -11.93
CA SER A 64 -8.12 -2.82 -12.65
C SER A 64 -9.20 -3.40 -13.58
N GLU A 65 -10.48 -3.28 -13.20
CA GLU A 65 -11.61 -3.83 -13.96
C GLU A 65 -12.05 -2.94 -15.12
N ILE A 66 -11.71 -1.64 -15.11
CA ILE A 66 -12.02 -0.73 -16.22
C ILE A 66 -10.83 -0.49 -17.13
N ALA A 67 -9.60 -0.66 -16.64
CA ALA A 67 -8.40 -0.40 -17.43
C ALA A 67 -8.24 -1.39 -18.60
N PRO A 68 -7.75 -0.93 -19.77
CA PRO A 68 -7.32 -1.84 -20.82
C PRO A 68 -6.01 -2.53 -20.40
N THR A 69 -5.79 -3.75 -20.90
CA THR A 69 -4.68 -4.63 -20.47
C THR A 69 -3.31 -3.99 -20.62
N ASN A 70 -3.09 -3.21 -21.68
CA ASN A 70 -1.83 -2.54 -21.97
C ASN A 70 -1.52 -1.31 -21.09
N LEU A 71 -2.53 -0.69 -20.46
CA LEU A 71 -2.38 0.49 -19.60
C LEU A 71 -2.82 0.22 -18.15
N ARG A 72 -3.05 -1.05 -17.81
CA ARG A 72 -3.57 -1.44 -16.49
C ARG A 72 -2.64 -1.02 -15.37
N GLY A 73 -1.32 -1.15 -15.58
CA GLY A 73 -0.32 -0.76 -14.60
C GLY A 73 -0.37 0.74 -14.31
N MET A 74 -0.26 1.56 -15.35
CA MET A 74 -0.35 3.02 -15.24
C MET A 74 -1.67 3.48 -14.60
N LEU A 75 -2.82 3.01 -15.07
CA LEU A 75 -4.13 3.45 -14.57
C LEU A 75 -4.42 2.98 -13.15
N SER A 76 -4.00 1.77 -12.79
CA SER A 76 -4.10 1.28 -11.41
C SER A 76 -3.11 2.01 -10.50
N GLY A 77 -1.92 2.34 -11.01
CA GLY A 77 -0.91 3.14 -10.31
C GLY A 77 -1.31 4.60 -10.09
N PHE A 78 -2.19 5.15 -10.93
CA PHE A 78 -2.73 6.50 -10.75
C PHE A 78 -3.48 6.68 -9.43
N MET A 79 -3.98 5.58 -8.85
CA MET A 79 -4.54 5.60 -7.50
C MET A 79 -3.48 5.95 -6.45
N GLN A 80 -2.26 5.42 -6.56
CA GLN A 80 -1.18 5.82 -5.65
C GLN A 80 -0.81 7.28 -5.84
N MET A 81 -0.90 7.81 -7.07
CA MET A 81 -0.67 9.22 -7.35
C MET A 81 -1.62 10.12 -6.55
N THR A 82 -2.90 9.77 -6.44
CA THR A 82 -3.85 10.58 -5.65
C THR A 82 -3.55 10.54 -4.15
N VAL A 83 -3.06 9.41 -3.63
CA VAL A 83 -2.60 9.30 -2.23
C VAL A 83 -1.41 10.23 -1.96
N VAL A 84 -0.38 10.21 -2.82
CA VAL A 84 0.82 11.04 -2.61
C VAL A 84 0.55 12.54 -2.86
N VAL A 85 -0.36 12.88 -3.78
CA VAL A 85 -0.86 14.26 -3.94
C VAL A 85 -1.56 14.72 -2.68
N GLY A 86 -2.47 13.90 -2.13
CA GLY A 86 -3.16 14.21 -0.88
C GLY A 86 -2.20 14.43 0.28
N LEU A 87 -1.20 13.56 0.43
CA LEU A 87 -0.16 13.68 1.46
C LEU A 87 0.66 14.97 1.30
N PHE A 88 1.06 15.33 0.07
CA PHE A 88 1.81 16.54 -0.20
C PHE A 88 1.00 17.81 0.09
N VAL A 89 -0.24 17.87 -0.39
CA VAL A 89 -1.16 18.98 -0.13
C VAL A 89 -1.41 19.12 1.38
N ALA A 90 -1.62 18.02 2.09
CA ALA A 90 -1.79 18.04 3.55
C ALA A 90 -0.56 18.64 4.25
N ASN A 91 0.66 18.29 3.84
CA ASN A 91 1.88 18.85 4.43
C ASN A 91 2.07 20.35 4.07
N ILE A 92 1.70 20.79 2.87
CA ILE A 92 1.67 22.22 2.53
C ILE A 92 0.69 22.97 3.45
N VAL A 93 -0.53 22.45 3.59
CA VAL A 93 -1.57 23.06 4.42
C VAL A 93 -1.13 23.11 5.89
N ASN A 94 -0.54 22.03 6.40
CA ASN A 94 -0.01 21.98 7.77
C ASN A 94 1.12 23.00 7.98
N PHE A 95 2.03 23.16 7.02
CA PHE A 95 3.08 24.17 7.06
C PHE A 95 2.52 25.60 7.10
N LEU A 96 1.52 25.90 6.26
CA LEU A 96 0.89 27.23 6.23
C LEU A 96 0.09 27.56 7.49
N LEU A 97 -0.42 26.53 8.19
CA LEU A 97 -1.32 26.68 9.32
C LEU A 97 -0.68 26.37 10.69
N GLU A 98 0.63 26.10 10.73
CA GLU A 98 1.35 25.66 11.93
C GLU A 98 1.09 26.56 13.14
N ASN A 99 1.20 27.87 12.96
CA ASN A 99 1.03 28.86 14.02
C ASN A 99 -0.41 29.40 14.15
N HIS A 100 -1.37 28.81 13.44
CA HIS A 100 -2.75 29.28 13.44
C HIS A 100 -3.56 28.61 14.56
N THR A 101 -4.29 29.41 15.35
CA THR A 101 -5.10 28.92 16.49
C THR A 101 -6.18 27.90 16.09
N TRP A 102 -6.71 28.03 14.87
CA TRP A 102 -7.66 27.09 14.26
C TRP A 102 -7.01 26.11 13.27
N GLY A 103 -5.67 26.03 13.23
CA GLY A 103 -4.90 25.33 12.20
C GLY A 103 -5.32 23.88 12.00
N TRP A 104 -5.50 23.11 13.08
CA TRP A 104 -5.91 21.70 12.98
C TRP A 104 -7.33 21.53 12.39
N ARG A 105 -8.27 22.45 12.67
CA ARG A 105 -9.62 22.41 12.11
C ARG A 105 -9.61 22.75 10.63
N LEU A 106 -8.88 23.80 10.26
CA LEU A 106 -8.72 24.24 8.87
C LEU A 106 -8.01 23.17 8.03
N SER A 107 -6.96 22.53 8.56
CA SER A 107 -6.27 21.42 7.91
C SER A 107 -7.20 20.24 7.61
N ASN A 108 -8.01 19.80 8.58
CA ASN A 108 -9.04 18.77 8.35
C ASN A 108 -10.17 19.27 7.43
N GLY A 109 -10.50 20.56 7.46
CA GLY A 109 -11.52 21.18 6.63
C GLY A 109 -11.19 21.16 5.14
N VAL A 110 -9.94 21.43 4.77
CA VAL A 110 -9.48 21.37 3.37
C VAL A 110 -9.68 19.96 2.78
N ILE A 111 -9.48 18.93 3.60
CA ILE A 111 -9.60 17.53 3.18
C ILE A 111 -11.04 17.15 2.79
N LEU A 112 -12.07 17.87 3.28
CA LEU A 112 -13.48 17.64 2.93
C LEU A 112 -13.80 17.85 1.44
N ILE A 113 -12.95 18.57 0.71
CA ILE A 113 -13.14 18.79 -0.73
C ILE A 113 -13.07 17.45 -1.49
N ALA A 114 -12.17 16.55 -1.10
CA ALA A 114 -11.96 15.27 -1.78
C ALA A 114 -13.20 14.34 -1.79
N PRO A 115 -13.83 14.01 -0.64
CA PRO A 115 -15.03 13.17 -0.63
C PRO A 115 -16.21 13.82 -1.36
N LEU A 116 -16.34 15.15 -1.36
CA LEU A 116 -17.38 15.84 -2.12
C LEU A 116 -17.20 15.63 -3.63
N ILE A 117 -15.97 15.77 -4.14
CA ILE A 117 -15.66 15.47 -5.55
C ILE A 117 -16.05 14.03 -5.90
N ILE A 118 -15.80 13.05 -5.01
CA ILE A 118 -16.16 11.65 -5.25
C ILE A 118 -17.68 11.45 -5.24
N ILE A 119 -18.38 12.01 -4.24
CA ILE A 119 -19.84 11.89 -4.09
C ILE A 119 -20.56 12.39 -5.34
N PHE A 120 -20.17 13.54 -5.88
CA PHE A 120 -20.78 14.07 -7.11
C PHE A 120 -20.20 13.43 -8.38
N GLY A 121 -18.90 13.13 -8.41
CA GLY A 121 -18.19 12.63 -9.58
C GLY A 121 -18.51 11.18 -9.94
N ILE A 122 -18.77 10.32 -8.96
CA ILE A 122 -18.98 8.87 -9.20
C ILE A 122 -20.22 8.57 -10.06
N TYR A 123 -21.18 9.50 -10.11
CA TYR A 123 -22.37 9.39 -10.95
C TYR A 123 -22.05 9.41 -12.45
N PHE A 124 -20.97 10.09 -12.84
CA PHE A 124 -20.53 10.18 -14.22
C PHE A 124 -19.71 8.97 -14.67
N CYS A 125 -19.15 8.20 -13.74
CA CYS A 125 -18.38 7.00 -14.03
C CYS A 125 -19.29 5.80 -14.39
N PRO A 126 -18.96 5.00 -15.40
CA PRO A 126 -19.67 3.74 -15.68
C PRO A 126 -19.41 2.69 -14.60
N GLU A 127 -20.28 1.69 -14.45
CA GLU A 127 -20.01 0.55 -13.56
C GLU A 127 -19.09 -0.47 -14.25
N SER A 128 -18.35 -1.26 -13.46
CA SER A 128 -17.44 -2.28 -13.97
C SER A 128 -18.14 -3.25 -14.94
N PRO A 129 -17.64 -3.40 -16.19
CA PRO A 129 -18.18 -4.36 -17.15
C PRO A 129 -18.17 -5.80 -16.63
N ARG A 130 -17.14 -6.16 -15.86
CA ARG A 130 -16.97 -7.49 -15.26
C ARG A 130 -18.03 -7.76 -14.19
N TRP A 131 -18.32 -6.76 -13.35
CA TRP A 131 -19.42 -6.86 -12.39
C TRP A 131 -20.78 -6.91 -13.07
N LEU A 132 -21.02 -6.06 -14.07
CA LEU A 132 -22.29 -6.04 -14.82
C LEU A 132 -22.55 -7.39 -15.51
N TYR A 133 -21.53 -8.02 -16.06
CA TYR A 133 -21.69 -9.36 -16.67
C TYR A 133 -22.06 -10.40 -15.62
N LYS A 134 -21.37 -10.38 -14.46
CA LYS A 134 -21.58 -11.34 -13.37
C LYS A 134 -22.93 -11.20 -12.67
N ASN A 135 -23.38 -9.96 -12.43
CA ASN A 135 -24.53 -9.67 -11.57
C ASN A 135 -25.79 -9.23 -12.33
N GLN A 136 -25.66 -8.84 -13.60
CA GLN A 136 -26.79 -8.40 -14.41
C GLN A 136 -26.88 -9.22 -15.70
N ASN A 137 -26.48 -8.64 -16.84
CA ASN A 137 -26.57 -9.29 -18.13
C ASN A 137 -25.45 -8.84 -19.07
N ARG A 138 -25.24 -9.65 -20.12
CA ARG A 138 -24.25 -9.39 -21.17
C ARG A 138 -24.47 -8.06 -21.91
N ARG A 139 -25.72 -7.59 -22.03
CA ARG A 139 -26.06 -6.34 -22.75
C ARG A 139 -25.53 -5.11 -22.01
N GLU A 140 -25.79 -5.00 -20.71
CA GLU A 140 -25.32 -3.91 -19.86
C GLU A 140 -23.78 -3.90 -19.77
N ALA A 141 -23.17 -5.07 -19.63
CA ALA A 141 -21.72 -5.21 -19.69
C ALA A 141 -21.14 -4.67 -21.01
N LYS A 142 -21.75 -5.02 -22.16
CA LYS A 142 -21.35 -4.53 -23.49
C LYS A 142 -21.48 -3.01 -23.61
N ILE A 143 -22.56 -2.42 -23.08
CA ILE A 143 -22.76 -0.95 -23.10
C ILE A 143 -21.68 -0.24 -22.30
N SER A 144 -21.41 -0.71 -21.07
CA SER A 144 -20.37 -0.13 -20.22
C SER A 144 -18.98 -0.26 -20.88
N LEU A 145 -18.68 -1.45 -21.44
CA LEU A 145 -17.39 -1.70 -22.09
C LEU A 145 -17.19 -0.82 -23.34
N LYS A 146 -18.23 -0.66 -24.18
CA LYS A 146 -18.20 0.28 -25.32
C LYS A 146 -17.95 1.72 -24.87
N ARG A 147 -18.59 2.16 -23.78
CA ARG A 147 -18.41 3.51 -23.22
C ARG A 147 -16.97 3.75 -22.76
N ILE A 148 -16.35 2.76 -22.10
CA ILE A 148 -14.98 2.86 -21.59
C ILE A 148 -13.96 2.78 -22.72
N ARG A 149 -14.12 1.82 -23.65
CA ARG A 149 -13.16 1.58 -24.74
C ARG A 149 -13.29 2.56 -25.90
N ARG A 150 -14.44 3.25 -26.03
CA ARG A 150 -14.77 4.13 -27.16
C ARG A 150 -14.67 3.45 -28.53
N ILE A 151 -14.91 2.14 -28.58
CA ILE A 151 -14.94 1.32 -29.80
C ILE A 151 -16.20 0.46 -29.84
N ASN A 152 -16.64 0.09 -31.05
CA ASN A 152 -17.82 -0.74 -31.24
C ASN A 152 -17.55 -2.24 -31.12
N ASN A 153 -16.35 -2.69 -31.53
CA ASN A 153 -15.97 -4.09 -31.49
C ASN A 153 -15.29 -4.43 -30.16
N VAL A 154 -16.11 -4.80 -29.17
CA VAL A 154 -15.67 -5.25 -27.84
C VAL A 154 -15.99 -6.72 -27.58
N ASP A 155 -16.45 -7.44 -28.60
CA ASP A 155 -16.98 -8.79 -28.45
C ASP A 155 -15.89 -9.80 -28.05
N ASN A 156 -14.65 -9.62 -28.49
CA ASN A 156 -13.52 -10.46 -28.07
C ASN A 156 -13.24 -10.34 -26.57
N GLU A 157 -13.16 -9.11 -26.03
CA GLU A 157 -12.95 -8.89 -24.59
C GLU A 157 -14.16 -9.37 -23.77
N LEU A 158 -15.37 -9.19 -24.31
CA LEU A 158 -16.60 -9.66 -23.67
C LEU A 158 -16.69 -11.20 -23.64
N ASN A 159 -16.21 -11.88 -24.67
CA ASN A 159 -16.12 -13.34 -24.71
C ASN A 159 -15.09 -13.84 -23.70
N ALA A 160 -13.89 -13.25 -23.63
CA ALA A 160 -12.89 -13.61 -22.62
C ALA A 160 -13.43 -13.47 -21.18
N ILE A 161 -14.20 -12.41 -20.90
CA ILE A 161 -14.88 -12.25 -19.61
C ILE A 161 -15.93 -13.35 -19.38
N SER A 162 -16.66 -13.74 -20.42
CA SER A 162 -17.66 -14.82 -20.36
C SER A 162 -17.01 -16.16 -20.04
N ASP A 163 -15.94 -16.49 -20.74
CA ASP A 163 -15.24 -17.78 -20.63
C ASP A 163 -14.65 -17.93 -19.22
N ALA A 164 -13.97 -16.88 -18.72
CA ALA A 164 -13.45 -16.84 -17.36
C ALA A 164 -14.55 -17.00 -16.30
N LEU A 165 -15.73 -16.39 -16.49
CA LEU A 165 -16.85 -16.52 -15.55
C LEU A 165 -17.58 -17.87 -15.64
N GLN A 166 -17.46 -18.60 -16.75
CA GLN A 166 -18.02 -19.95 -16.90
C GLN A 166 -17.10 -21.01 -16.29
N GLU A 167 -15.78 -20.83 -16.42
CA GLU A 167 -14.78 -21.69 -15.77
C GLU A 167 -14.75 -21.51 -14.25
N GLU A 168 -14.98 -20.28 -13.77
CA GLU A 168 -15.08 -19.99 -12.35
C GLU A 168 -16.45 -20.42 -11.78
N SER A 169 -16.48 -21.49 -10.98
CA SER A 169 -17.71 -21.97 -10.33
C SER A 169 -18.45 -20.88 -9.53
N ASN A 170 -19.77 -21.06 -9.36
CA ASN A 170 -20.67 -20.23 -8.55
C ASN A 170 -20.03 -19.72 -7.25
N GLN A 171 -20.44 -18.52 -6.81
CA GLN A 171 -19.90 -17.75 -5.68
C GLN A 171 -19.31 -18.61 -4.55
N ILE A 172 -17.98 -18.69 -4.53
CA ILE A 172 -17.24 -19.45 -3.52
C ILE A 172 -17.33 -18.71 -2.18
N SER A 173 -17.87 -19.37 -1.17
CA SER A 173 -17.94 -18.85 0.21
C SER A 173 -16.53 -18.61 0.76
N ILE A 174 -16.36 -17.65 1.69
CA ILE A 174 -15.06 -17.39 2.34
C ILE A 174 -14.49 -18.68 2.98
N LYS A 175 -15.36 -19.58 3.46
CA LYS A 175 -14.94 -20.87 4.02
C LYS A 175 -14.37 -21.83 2.96
N GLU A 176 -14.92 -21.80 1.75
CA GLU A 176 -14.48 -22.65 0.64
C GLU A 176 -13.15 -22.19 0.03
N ILE A 177 -12.82 -20.90 0.18
CA ILE A 177 -11.50 -20.35 -0.19
C ILE A 177 -10.36 -21.11 0.53
N PHE A 178 -10.56 -21.49 1.80
CA PHE A 178 -9.55 -22.22 2.57
C PHE A 178 -9.36 -23.68 2.11
N HIS A 179 -10.33 -24.25 1.40
CA HIS A 179 -10.22 -25.61 0.87
C HIS A 179 -9.48 -25.66 -0.47
N GLN A 180 -9.49 -24.57 -1.24
CA GLN A 180 -8.77 -24.47 -2.52
C GLN A 180 -7.32 -24.02 -2.30
N LYS A 181 -6.40 -24.99 -2.22
CA LYS A 181 -4.97 -24.75 -1.95
C LYS A 181 -4.32 -23.74 -2.91
N GLN A 182 -4.73 -23.69 -4.16
CA GLN A 182 -4.15 -22.76 -5.15
C GLN A 182 -4.60 -21.32 -4.91
N LEU A 183 -5.88 -21.14 -4.59
CA LEU A 183 -6.47 -19.84 -4.25
C LEU A 183 -5.88 -19.27 -2.96
N LEU A 184 -5.77 -20.11 -1.94
CA LEU A 184 -5.19 -19.73 -0.65
C LEU A 184 -3.74 -19.24 -0.81
N LYS A 185 -2.93 -19.89 -1.65
CA LYS A 185 -1.56 -19.40 -1.93
C LYS A 185 -1.55 -17.99 -2.52
N ARG A 186 -2.43 -17.70 -3.48
CA ARG A 186 -2.49 -16.36 -4.09
C ARG A 186 -2.91 -15.31 -3.06
N ILE A 187 -3.86 -15.64 -2.18
CA ILE A 187 -4.28 -14.76 -1.08
C ILE A 187 -3.12 -14.52 -0.09
N ILE A 188 -2.40 -15.57 0.30
CA ILE A 188 -1.22 -15.44 1.16
C ILE A 188 -0.16 -14.57 0.49
N ILE A 189 0.06 -14.70 -0.82
CA ILE A 189 1.01 -13.87 -1.57
C ILE A 189 0.57 -12.39 -1.54
N GLY A 190 -0.69 -12.09 -1.83
CA GLY A 190 -1.17 -10.70 -1.79
C GLY A 190 -1.15 -10.11 -0.38
N MET A 191 -1.58 -10.86 0.63
CA MET A 191 -1.47 -10.42 2.03
C MET A 191 -0.02 -10.17 2.43
N SER A 192 0.90 -11.10 2.12
CA SER A 192 2.32 -10.94 2.42
C SER A 192 2.93 -9.73 1.70
N MET A 193 2.52 -9.47 0.46
CA MET A 193 2.95 -8.28 -0.29
C MET A 193 2.60 -6.99 0.47
N HIS A 194 1.39 -6.89 1.02
CA HIS A 194 0.93 -5.71 1.77
C HIS A 194 1.56 -5.61 3.17
N LEU A 195 1.76 -6.76 3.84
CA LEU A 195 2.54 -6.81 5.09
C LEU A 195 3.96 -6.28 4.85
N PHE A 196 4.63 -6.74 3.79
CA PHE A 196 5.97 -6.30 3.46
C PHE A 196 6.04 -4.84 3.00
N GLN A 197 5.03 -4.36 2.26
CA GLN A 197 4.93 -2.95 1.90
C GLN A 197 4.95 -2.06 3.15
N GLN A 198 4.20 -2.41 4.19
CA GLN A 198 4.19 -1.67 5.45
C GLN A 198 5.48 -1.87 6.26
N ALA A 199 6.02 -3.09 6.25
CA ALA A 199 7.28 -3.44 6.90
C ALA A 199 8.52 -2.73 6.33
N THR A 200 8.39 -2.06 5.18
CA THR A 200 9.45 -1.20 4.64
C THR A 200 9.79 -0.01 5.55
N GLY A 201 8.92 0.36 6.49
CA GLY A 201 9.14 1.50 7.39
C GLY A 201 8.60 2.83 6.87
N ILE A 202 7.90 2.85 5.72
CA ILE A 202 7.35 4.07 5.12
C ILE A 202 6.37 4.80 6.04
N ASN A 203 5.47 4.07 6.70
CA ASN A 203 4.48 4.64 7.60
C ASN A 203 5.13 5.27 8.84
N PRO A 204 6.01 4.57 9.58
CA PRO A 204 6.77 5.16 10.69
C PRO A 204 7.52 6.43 10.29
N ILE A 205 8.12 6.47 9.10
CA ILE A 205 8.82 7.67 8.60
C ILE A 205 7.86 8.85 8.43
N PHE A 206 6.66 8.65 7.88
CA PHE A 206 5.68 9.74 7.75
C PHE A 206 4.96 10.09 9.07
N THR A 207 4.81 9.13 9.98
CA THR A 207 4.16 9.34 11.28
C THR A 207 5.09 10.04 12.28
N PHE A 208 6.34 9.59 12.36
CA PHE A 208 7.31 10.02 13.37
C PHE A 208 8.42 10.91 12.82
N GLY A 209 8.59 10.96 11.48
CA GLY A 209 9.67 11.74 10.84
C GLY A 209 9.67 13.20 11.26
N GLY A 210 8.50 13.83 11.41
CA GLY A 210 8.40 15.20 11.91
C GLY A 210 9.08 15.36 13.27
N MET A 211 8.77 14.49 14.23
CA MET A 211 9.38 14.53 15.56
C MET A 211 10.87 14.17 15.53
N ILE A 212 11.25 13.17 14.73
CA ILE A 212 12.66 12.76 14.57
C ILE A 212 13.49 13.93 14.06
N TYR A 213 13.06 14.58 12.98
CA TYR A 213 13.81 15.68 12.37
C TYR A 213 13.66 17.00 13.13
N GLU A 214 12.60 17.18 13.91
CA GLU A 214 12.51 18.29 14.86
C GLU A 214 13.58 18.18 15.94
N ASN A 215 13.72 17.01 16.56
CA ASN A 215 14.72 16.78 17.61
C ASN A 215 16.17 16.88 17.09
N ILE A 216 16.41 16.53 15.82
CA ILE A 216 17.75 16.49 15.23
C ILE A 216 18.15 17.81 14.58
N LEU A 217 17.23 18.45 13.83
CA LEU A 217 17.52 19.61 12.97
C LEU A 217 16.72 20.86 13.32
N GLY A 218 15.70 20.76 14.18
CA GLY A 218 14.73 21.86 14.42
C GLY A 218 13.87 22.18 13.20
N THR A 219 13.70 21.22 12.28
CA THR A 219 13.02 21.43 10.99
C THR A 219 12.02 20.30 10.68
N GLY A 220 11.21 19.89 11.64
CA GLY A 220 10.32 18.73 11.54
C GLY A 220 9.30 18.84 10.41
N ILE A 221 8.50 19.91 10.38
CA ILE A 221 7.46 20.11 9.34
C ILE A 221 8.09 20.31 7.95
N ILE A 222 9.19 21.07 7.87
CA ILE A 222 9.92 21.28 6.61
C ILE A 222 10.46 19.94 6.08
N SER A 223 10.98 19.07 6.95
CA SER A 223 11.48 17.75 6.56
C SER A 223 10.36 16.86 6.03
N LEU A 224 9.18 16.86 6.67
CA LEU A 224 8.01 16.13 6.15
C LEU A 224 7.51 16.68 4.81
N LEU A 225 7.55 18.00 4.61
CA LEU A 225 7.23 18.62 3.34
C LEU A 225 8.20 18.17 2.23
N ILE A 226 9.51 18.14 2.52
CA ILE A 226 10.52 17.63 1.59
C ILE A 226 10.26 16.15 1.26
N LEU A 227 10.07 15.30 2.27
CA LEU A 227 9.84 13.87 2.08
C LEU A 227 8.56 13.60 1.28
N SER A 228 7.47 14.32 1.55
CA SER A 228 6.23 14.17 0.78
C SER A 228 6.34 14.71 -0.65
N GLY A 229 7.13 15.77 -0.87
CA GLY A 229 7.48 16.24 -2.21
C GLY A 229 8.27 15.19 -3.00
N VAL A 230 9.29 14.59 -2.37
CA VAL A 230 10.07 13.50 -2.98
C VAL A 230 9.17 12.31 -3.32
N ASN A 231 8.24 11.95 -2.44
CA ASN A 231 7.25 10.90 -2.68
C ASN A 231 6.38 11.19 -3.92
N LEU A 232 5.85 12.41 -4.01
CA LEU A 232 5.03 12.86 -5.14
C LEU A 232 5.82 12.81 -6.46
N PHE A 233 6.96 13.50 -6.53
CA PHE A 233 7.72 13.64 -7.77
C PHE A 233 8.36 12.32 -8.22
N SER A 234 8.67 11.42 -7.29
CA SER A 234 9.17 10.07 -7.62
C SER A 234 8.07 9.13 -8.10
N THR A 235 6.81 9.36 -7.72
CA THR A 235 5.68 8.54 -8.19
C THR A 235 5.36 8.79 -9.67
N ILE A 236 5.61 10.01 -10.19
CA ILE A 236 5.35 10.37 -11.60
C ILE A 236 6.09 9.46 -12.60
N PRO A 237 7.43 9.32 -12.55
CA PRO A 237 8.14 8.41 -13.45
C PRO A 237 7.74 6.94 -13.23
N ALA A 238 7.35 6.58 -12.00
CA ALA A 238 6.91 5.24 -11.66
C ALA A 238 5.73 4.78 -12.53
N LEU A 239 4.75 5.67 -12.79
CA LEU A 239 3.57 5.40 -13.63
C LEU A 239 3.93 4.85 -15.01
N PHE A 240 5.07 5.27 -15.57
CA PHE A 240 5.55 4.80 -16.88
C PHE A 240 6.46 3.57 -16.76
N LEU A 241 7.17 3.42 -15.64
CA LEU A 241 8.12 2.33 -15.43
C LEU A 241 7.42 0.98 -15.21
N PHE A 242 6.23 0.95 -14.60
CA PHE A 242 5.51 -0.31 -14.33
C PHE A 242 5.24 -1.12 -15.59
N ASP A 243 4.86 -0.42 -16.67
CA ASP A 243 4.53 -1.04 -17.96
C ASP A 243 5.78 -1.23 -18.85
N ARG A 244 6.95 -0.67 -18.47
CA ARG A 244 8.23 -0.90 -19.16
C ARG A 244 9.07 -2.00 -18.51
N LEU A 245 9.42 -1.87 -17.24
CA LEU A 245 10.35 -2.78 -16.54
C LEU A 245 9.68 -4.01 -15.92
N GLY A 246 8.36 -3.99 -15.77
CA GLY A 246 7.59 -5.05 -15.11
C GLY A 246 7.53 -4.86 -13.59
N ARG A 247 6.55 -5.51 -12.97
CA ARG A 247 6.23 -5.35 -11.54
C ARG A 247 7.28 -6.02 -10.67
N ARG A 248 7.67 -7.26 -11.04
CA ARG A 248 8.58 -8.10 -10.24
C ARG A 248 9.97 -7.49 -10.16
N ASN A 249 10.50 -7.03 -11.30
CA ASN A 249 11.84 -6.46 -11.37
C ASN A 249 11.95 -5.16 -10.57
N LEU A 250 10.93 -4.28 -10.66
CA LEU A 250 10.91 -3.03 -9.90
C LEU A 250 10.87 -3.26 -8.38
N LEU A 251 10.06 -4.22 -7.92
CA LEU A 251 10.03 -4.59 -6.50
C LEU A 251 11.38 -5.11 -6.01
N ILE A 252 12.09 -5.91 -6.82
CA ILE A 252 13.40 -6.46 -6.46
C ILE A 252 14.47 -5.36 -6.46
N TYR A 253 14.63 -4.61 -7.56
CA TYR A 253 15.71 -3.62 -7.68
C TYR A 253 15.57 -2.49 -6.67
N SER A 254 14.37 -1.91 -6.55
CA SER A 254 14.13 -0.87 -5.56
C SER A 254 14.17 -1.44 -4.14
N GLY A 255 13.71 -2.67 -3.92
CA GLY A 255 13.81 -3.34 -2.62
C GLY A 255 15.26 -3.52 -2.15
N LEU A 256 16.17 -3.94 -3.03
CA LEU A 256 17.60 -4.05 -2.73
C LEU A 256 18.22 -2.67 -2.44
N ALA A 257 17.87 -1.65 -3.22
CA ALA A 257 18.35 -0.30 -3.00
C ALA A 257 17.84 0.28 -1.67
N MET A 258 16.57 0.03 -1.31
CA MET A 258 16.01 0.42 -0.02
C MET A 258 16.66 -0.33 1.15
N PHE A 259 16.98 -1.61 0.99
CA PHE A 259 17.71 -2.39 1.99
C PHE A 259 19.07 -1.76 2.31
N ILE A 260 19.84 -1.44 1.27
CA ILE A 260 21.14 -0.76 1.39
C ILE A 260 20.97 0.63 2.02
N GLY A 261 19.96 1.38 1.59
CA GLY A 261 19.65 2.70 2.14
C GLY A 261 19.34 2.69 3.63
N HIS A 262 18.50 1.75 4.09
CA HIS A 262 18.22 1.58 5.52
C HIS A 262 19.44 1.14 6.32
N LEU A 263 20.24 0.23 5.77
CA LEU A 263 21.47 -0.22 6.42
C LEU A 263 22.43 0.95 6.61
N PHE A 264 22.60 1.77 5.58
CA PHE A 264 23.43 2.96 5.64
C PHE A 264 22.88 3.97 6.66
N ALA A 265 21.58 4.29 6.61
CA ALA A 265 20.94 5.20 7.56
C ALA A 265 21.10 4.72 9.02
N ALA A 266 20.95 3.42 9.27
CA ALA A 266 21.16 2.82 10.59
C ALA A 266 22.62 2.99 11.07
N THR A 267 23.59 2.75 10.19
CA THR A 267 25.03 2.90 10.54
C THR A 267 25.43 4.34 10.81
N VAL A 268 24.88 5.30 10.04
CA VAL A 268 25.12 6.74 10.27
C VAL A 268 24.50 7.19 11.58
N PHE A 269 23.30 6.70 11.92
CA PHE A 269 22.69 6.99 13.22
C PHE A 269 23.55 6.45 14.36
N TYR A 270 23.96 5.19 14.27
CA TYR A 270 24.77 4.53 15.30
C TYR A 270 26.12 5.21 15.54
N THR A 271 26.76 5.73 14.49
CA THR A 271 28.09 6.36 14.58
C THR A 271 28.05 7.87 14.79
N GLY A 272 26.94 8.52 14.44
CA GLY A 272 26.83 9.98 14.37
C GLY A 272 25.91 10.62 15.42
N CYS A 273 25.19 9.81 16.20
CA CYS A 273 24.28 10.25 17.24
C CYS A 273 24.62 9.59 18.57
N ASP A 274 24.81 10.41 19.60
CA ASP A 274 24.97 9.94 20.97
C ASP A 274 23.62 10.02 21.68
N VAL A 275 23.24 8.93 22.35
CA VAL A 275 22.08 8.93 23.26
C VAL A 275 22.54 9.49 24.59
N ILE A 276 22.07 10.70 24.93
CA ILE A 276 22.39 11.33 26.21
C ILE A 276 21.22 11.07 27.15
N HIS A 277 21.50 10.36 28.24
CA HIS A 277 20.57 10.25 29.36
C HIS A 277 20.73 11.49 30.24
N GLU A 278 19.79 12.44 30.17
CA GLU A 278 19.81 13.63 31.02
C GLU A 278 19.08 13.34 32.34
N THR A 279 19.83 13.20 33.44
CA THR A 279 19.28 13.10 34.80
C THR A 279 18.94 14.50 35.32
N ILE A 280 17.64 14.82 35.42
CA ILE A 280 17.15 16.06 36.05
C ILE A 280 16.61 15.72 37.45
N ASN A 281 17.24 16.28 38.50
CA ASN A 281 16.76 16.32 39.90
C ASN A 281 16.37 14.99 40.57
N ASN A 282 17.22 13.96 40.59
CA ASN A 282 16.99 12.68 41.29
C ASN A 282 15.68 11.93 40.93
N THR A 283 14.93 12.42 39.96
CA THR A 283 13.83 11.74 39.28
C THR A 283 14.34 11.29 37.93
N MET A 284 14.49 9.98 37.73
CA MET A 284 14.78 9.41 36.41
C MET A 284 13.57 9.67 35.50
N ILE A 285 13.56 10.81 34.82
CA ILE A 285 12.70 11.03 33.67
C ILE A 285 13.46 10.45 32.49
N ASN A 286 13.07 9.24 32.06
CA ASN A 286 13.62 8.56 30.89
C ASN A 286 13.20 9.29 29.59
N HIS A 287 13.72 10.50 29.36
CA HIS A 287 13.71 11.09 28.03
C HIS A 287 15.10 10.93 27.43
N ASP A 288 15.23 9.94 26.55
CA ASP A 288 16.42 9.77 25.71
C ASP A 288 16.48 10.94 24.73
N ILE A 289 17.26 11.97 25.06
CA ILE A 289 17.50 13.09 24.16
C ILE A 289 18.63 12.65 23.23
N VAL A 290 18.26 12.27 22.01
CA VAL A 290 19.22 11.95 20.95
C VAL A 290 19.86 13.26 20.48
N LYS A 291 21.13 13.50 20.80
CA LYS A 291 21.90 14.60 20.20
C LYS A 291 22.74 14.04 19.06
N CYS A 292 22.39 14.43 17.84
CA CYS A 292 23.15 14.12 16.64
C CYS A 292 23.98 15.33 16.21
N LYS A 293 25.12 15.07 15.56
CA LYS A 293 25.78 16.13 14.78
C LYS A 293 24.85 16.58 13.65
N THR A 294 24.79 17.89 13.39
CA THR A 294 23.94 18.46 12.32
C THR A 294 24.22 17.82 10.95
N SER A 295 25.48 17.49 10.67
CA SER A 295 25.89 16.76 9.46
C SER A 295 25.25 15.38 9.36
N SER A 296 25.22 14.61 10.45
CA SER A 296 24.58 13.29 10.50
C SER A 296 23.07 13.39 10.26
N GLY A 297 22.41 14.40 10.84
CA GLY A 297 20.99 14.64 10.62
C GLY A 297 20.63 14.95 9.17
N ILE A 298 21.43 15.80 8.50
CA ILE A 298 21.24 16.12 7.07
C ILE A 298 21.47 14.87 6.20
N ILE A 299 22.53 14.12 6.46
CA ILE A 299 22.81 12.87 5.73
C ILE A 299 21.64 11.90 5.89
N MET A 300 21.12 11.71 7.10
CA MET A 300 19.95 10.86 7.33
C MET A 300 18.72 11.30 6.54
N LEU A 301 18.45 12.62 6.49
CA LEU A 301 17.33 13.16 5.73
C LEU A 301 17.48 12.85 4.23
N ILE A 302 18.68 13.00 3.68
CA ILE A 302 18.98 12.67 2.27
C ILE A 302 18.73 11.19 1.99
N PHE A 303 19.25 10.28 2.84
CA PHE A 303 19.05 8.84 2.63
C PHE A 303 17.60 8.41 2.84
N THR A 304 16.88 9.05 3.77
CA THR A 304 15.44 8.83 3.95
C THR A 304 14.66 9.32 2.72
N ALA A 305 15.03 10.46 2.13
CA ALA A 305 14.45 10.93 0.88
C ALA A 305 14.72 9.96 -0.27
N ILE A 306 15.94 9.41 -0.39
CA ILE A 306 16.27 8.37 -1.39
C ILE A 306 15.41 7.11 -1.15
N PHE A 307 15.25 6.67 0.09
CA PHE A 307 14.36 5.57 0.44
C PHE A 307 12.92 5.85 -0.01
N VAL A 308 12.37 7.02 0.33
CA VAL A 308 11.01 7.43 -0.06
C VAL A 308 10.86 7.45 -1.58
N ALA A 309 11.86 7.94 -2.31
CA ALA A 309 11.87 7.94 -3.77
C ALA A 309 11.82 6.50 -4.34
N LEU A 310 12.66 5.61 -3.83
CA LEU A 310 12.70 4.20 -4.26
C LEU A 310 11.39 3.46 -3.93
N PHE A 311 10.81 3.74 -2.76
CA PHE A 311 9.51 3.21 -2.36
C PHE A 311 8.41 3.68 -3.32
N ALA A 312 8.36 4.98 -3.61
CA ALA A 312 7.41 5.59 -4.54
C ALA A 312 7.53 5.04 -5.97
N LEU A 313 8.76 4.75 -6.41
CA LEU A 313 9.07 4.15 -7.71
C LEU A 313 8.61 2.68 -7.83
N SER A 314 8.28 2.01 -6.72
CA SER A 314 8.06 0.56 -6.71
C SER A 314 6.99 0.11 -5.70
N TRP A 315 7.38 -0.19 -4.46
CA TRP A 315 6.58 -0.85 -3.43
C TRP A 315 5.30 -0.09 -3.06
N GLY A 316 5.32 1.26 -3.13
CA GLY A 316 4.12 2.08 -2.93
C GLY A 316 2.99 1.68 -3.88
N PRO A 317 3.11 1.95 -5.18
CA PRO A 317 2.07 1.62 -6.15
C PRO A 317 1.95 0.13 -6.46
N ILE A 318 3.07 -0.60 -6.62
CA ILE A 318 3.05 -1.96 -7.16
C ILE A 318 2.35 -2.93 -6.21
N ALA A 319 2.44 -2.77 -4.89
CA ALA A 319 1.74 -3.67 -3.97
C ALA A 319 0.21 -3.65 -4.18
N TRP A 320 -0.38 -2.49 -4.49
CA TRP A 320 -1.80 -2.34 -4.79
C TRP A 320 -2.16 -2.88 -6.18
N ILE A 321 -1.32 -2.58 -7.18
CA ILE A 321 -1.50 -3.05 -8.56
C ILE A 321 -1.43 -4.59 -8.60
N TYR A 322 -0.41 -5.16 -7.98
CA TYR A 322 -0.15 -6.59 -7.94
C TYR A 322 -1.30 -7.34 -7.27
N ALA A 323 -1.78 -6.85 -6.12
CA ALA A 323 -2.93 -7.45 -5.45
C ALA A 323 -4.18 -7.46 -6.35
N ALA A 324 -4.43 -6.40 -7.12
CA ALA A 324 -5.58 -6.34 -8.03
C ALA A 324 -5.44 -7.26 -9.26
N GLU A 325 -4.20 -7.56 -9.68
CA GLU A 325 -3.91 -8.37 -10.88
C GLU A 325 -3.91 -9.89 -10.59
N ILE A 326 -3.58 -10.35 -9.37
CA ILE A 326 -3.36 -11.78 -9.08
C ILE A 326 -4.60 -12.61 -8.73
N TYR A 327 -5.76 -11.97 -8.54
CA TYR A 327 -6.96 -12.64 -8.05
C TYR A 327 -7.98 -12.96 -9.15
N PRO A 328 -8.56 -14.18 -9.15
CA PRO A 328 -9.63 -14.55 -10.07
C PRO A 328 -10.91 -13.75 -9.82
N LEU A 329 -11.76 -13.60 -10.83
CA LEU A 329 -12.91 -12.69 -10.85
C LEU A 329 -13.94 -13.03 -9.76
N ASN A 330 -14.14 -14.32 -9.47
CA ASN A 330 -15.16 -14.83 -8.57
C ASN A 330 -14.97 -14.37 -7.12
N ILE A 331 -13.73 -14.32 -6.64
CA ILE A 331 -13.36 -13.97 -5.26
C ILE A 331 -12.56 -12.66 -5.16
N ARG A 332 -12.28 -11.98 -6.28
CA ARG A 332 -11.41 -10.79 -6.34
C ARG A 332 -11.72 -9.76 -5.26
N ALA A 333 -13.00 -9.40 -5.09
CA ALA A 333 -13.42 -8.39 -4.12
C ALA A 333 -13.17 -8.84 -2.66
N ARG A 334 -13.32 -10.13 -2.34
CA ARG A 334 -13.03 -10.69 -1.01
C ARG A 334 -11.53 -10.78 -0.76
N ALA A 335 -10.76 -11.32 -1.70
CA ALA A 335 -9.31 -11.42 -1.59
C ALA A 335 -8.63 -10.04 -1.48
N MET A 336 -9.08 -9.07 -2.28
CA MET A 336 -8.62 -7.67 -2.16
C MET A 336 -8.91 -7.12 -0.77
N SER A 337 -10.12 -7.34 -0.22
CA SER A 337 -10.42 -6.86 1.13
C SER A 337 -9.56 -7.50 2.23
N LEU A 338 -9.23 -8.80 2.12
CA LEU A 338 -8.31 -9.47 3.05
C LEU A 338 -6.89 -8.92 2.93
N THR A 339 -6.43 -8.69 1.70
CA THR A 339 -5.12 -8.11 1.38
C THR A 339 -4.99 -6.71 1.97
N THR A 340 -5.97 -5.84 1.69
CA THR A 340 -6.04 -4.50 2.27
C THR A 340 -6.16 -4.54 3.80
N GLY A 341 -6.90 -5.50 4.35
CA GLY A 341 -6.97 -5.72 5.80
C GLY A 341 -5.60 -6.02 6.40
N SER A 342 -4.79 -6.87 5.75
CA SER A 342 -3.42 -7.15 6.20
C SER A 342 -2.51 -5.92 6.13
N ASN A 343 -2.72 -5.04 5.14
CA ASN A 343 -2.03 -3.76 5.05
C ASN A 343 -2.27 -2.91 6.30
N TRP A 344 -3.55 -2.62 6.60
CA TRP A 344 -3.91 -1.78 7.74
C TRP A 344 -3.54 -2.44 9.07
N PHE A 345 -3.61 -3.76 9.18
CA PHE A 345 -3.14 -4.50 10.35
C PHE A 345 -1.64 -4.30 10.60
N MET A 346 -0.79 -4.46 9.58
CA MET A 346 0.64 -4.15 9.72
C MET A 346 0.86 -2.66 9.95
N GLY A 347 0.03 -1.80 9.37
CA GLY A 347 0.03 -0.36 9.63
C GLY A 347 -0.14 -0.03 11.11
N ILE A 348 -1.02 -0.75 11.83
CA ILE A 348 -1.18 -0.61 13.29
C ILE A 348 0.12 -1.01 14.00
N ILE A 349 0.70 -2.17 13.68
CA ILE A 349 1.98 -2.61 14.28
C ILE A 349 3.07 -1.56 14.06
N MET A 350 3.16 -1.04 12.83
CA MET A 350 4.16 -0.03 12.46
C MET A 350 3.90 1.31 13.15
N ALA A 351 2.64 1.68 13.42
CA ALA A 351 2.31 2.88 14.18
C ALA A 351 2.76 2.82 15.65
N TYR A 352 2.99 1.62 16.21
CA TYR A 352 3.53 1.45 17.57
C TYR A 352 4.97 0.94 17.56
N ILE A 353 5.66 0.94 16.42
CA ILE A 353 6.97 0.27 16.31
C ILE A 353 8.00 0.86 17.26
N LEU A 354 8.05 2.20 17.41
CA LEU A 354 9.01 2.86 18.30
C LEU A 354 8.81 2.48 19.77
N GLU A 355 7.57 2.25 20.19
CA GLU A 355 7.23 1.81 21.55
C GLU A 355 7.50 0.31 21.75
N LEU A 356 7.14 -0.51 20.75
CA LEU A 356 7.31 -1.97 20.78
C LEU A 356 8.77 -2.40 20.83
N ILE A 357 9.65 -1.63 20.19
CA ILE A 357 11.10 -1.88 20.17
C ILE A 357 11.91 -0.72 20.77
N ALA A 358 11.36 -0.06 21.79
CA ALA A 358 12.04 1.02 22.51
C ALA A 358 13.49 0.68 22.93
N PRO A 359 13.82 -0.55 23.42
CA PRO A 359 15.19 -0.89 23.81
C PRO A 359 16.21 -0.88 22.65
N LEU A 360 15.74 -1.02 21.40
CA LEU A 360 16.60 -1.01 20.21
C LEU A 360 16.98 0.42 19.77
N GLY A 361 16.33 1.44 20.33
CA GLY A 361 16.49 2.83 19.91
C GLY A 361 16.17 3.06 18.43
N ILE A 362 16.32 4.31 17.97
CA ILE A 362 15.99 4.68 16.59
C ILE A 362 16.89 3.94 15.59
N HIS A 363 18.19 3.76 15.88
CA HIS A 363 19.11 3.02 15.00
C HIS A 363 18.67 1.56 14.81
N GLY A 364 18.24 0.89 15.87
CA GLY A 364 17.77 -0.49 15.78
C GLY A 364 16.46 -0.63 14.99
N VAL A 365 15.60 0.39 14.99
CA VAL A 365 14.41 0.46 14.12
C VAL A 365 14.83 0.49 12.64
N PHE A 366 15.83 1.29 12.27
CA PHE A 366 16.35 1.31 10.89
C PHE A 366 17.02 -0.02 10.48
N TYR A 367 17.73 -0.69 11.40
CA TYR A 367 18.24 -2.05 11.15
C TYR A 367 17.10 -3.06 10.95
N LEU A 368 16.02 -2.95 11.71
CA LEU A 368 14.83 -3.79 11.52
C LEU A 368 14.20 -3.55 10.14
N PHE A 369 14.03 -2.30 9.71
CA PHE A 369 13.52 -2.00 8.36
C PHE A 369 14.45 -2.53 7.26
N SER A 370 15.77 -2.45 7.45
CA SER A 370 16.74 -3.07 6.55
C SER A 370 16.51 -4.58 6.45
N PHE A 371 16.43 -5.29 7.58
CA PHE A 371 16.16 -6.72 7.59
C PHE A 371 14.82 -7.09 6.92
N LEU A 372 13.74 -6.39 7.26
CA LEU A 372 12.41 -6.66 6.72
C LEU A 372 12.31 -6.36 5.22
N THR A 373 12.95 -5.30 4.73
CA THR A 373 13.04 -5.00 3.29
C THR A 373 13.84 -6.05 2.53
N PHE A 374 14.91 -6.58 3.11
CA PHE A 374 15.65 -7.69 2.51
C PHE A 374 14.81 -8.98 2.43
N MET A 375 14.06 -9.31 3.50
CA MET A 375 13.12 -10.43 3.49
C MET A 375 12.01 -10.23 2.43
N ALA A 376 11.55 -8.99 2.25
CA ALA A 376 10.56 -8.64 1.24
C ALA A 376 11.08 -8.92 -0.18
N VAL A 377 12.35 -8.59 -0.47
CA VAL A 377 13.00 -8.91 -1.75
C VAL A 377 13.07 -10.42 -1.98
N ILE A 378 13.48 -11.18 -0.97
CA ILE A 378 13.53 -12.66 -1.06
C ILE A 378 12.14 -13.22 -1.33
N PHE A 379 11.12 -12.71 -0.64
CA PHE A 379 9.73 -13.11 -0.85
C PHE A 379 9.30 -12.87 -2.31
N VAL A 380 9.53 -11.67 -2.85
CA VAL A 380 9.17 -11.35 -4.24
C VAL A 380 9.93 -12.24 -5.23
N TYR A 381 11.21 -12.48 -4.98
CA TYR A 381 12.03 -13.33 -5.84
C TYR A 381 11.48 -14.75 -5.93
N LEU A 382 11.07 -15.34 -4.80
CA LEU A 382 10.64 -16.73 -4.71
C LEU A 382 9.17 -16.97 -5.08
N PHE A 383 8.27 -16.05 -4.72
CA PHE A 383 6.82 -16.33 -4.75
C PHE A 383 6.02 -15.49 -5.75
N CYS A 384 6.54 -14.36 -6.21
CA CYS A 384 5.79 -13.44 -7.06
C CYS A 384 6.15 -13.61 -8.55
N PRO A 385 5.28 -14.21 -9.40
CA PRO A 385 5.44 -14.15 -10.84
C PRO A 385 5.24 -12.73 -11.40
N GLU A 386 5.73 -12.49 -12.62
CA GLU A 386 5.50 -11.24 -13.35
C GLU A 386 4.07 -11.20 -13.92
N THR A 387 3.39 -10.06 -13.79
CA THR A 387 1.99 -9.87 -14.20
C THR A 387 1.82 -8.87 -15.35
N LYS A 388 2.91 -8.20 -15.76
CA LYS A 388 2.91 -7.22 -16.84
C LYS A 388 2.35 -7.81 -18.14
N GLY A 389 1.33 -7.14 -18.68
CA GLY A 389 0.77 -7.43 -20.01
C GLY A 389 -0.10 -8.68 -20.09
N ILE A 390 -0.37 -9.34 -18.96
CA ILE A 390 -1.23 -10.53 -18.89
C ILE A 390 -2.69 -10.11 -18.73
N LEU A 391 -3.62 -10.80 -19.41
CA LEU A 391 -5.06 -10.61 -19.18
C LEU A 391 -5.43 -11.00 -17.75
N LEU A 392 -6.48 -10.41 -17.17
CA LEU A 392 -6.87 -10.77 -15.79
C LEU A 392 -7.41 -12.20 -15.72
N GLU A 393 -7.89 -12.66 -16.86
CA GLU A 393 -8.50 -13.95 -17.09
C GLU A 393 -7.40 -15.04 -17.21
N ASP A 394 -6.23 -14.73 -17.78
CA ASP A 394 -5.13 -15.69 -17.98
C ASP A 394 -4.16 -15.80 -16.79
N ILE A 395 -4.42 -15.08 -15.69
CA ILE A 395 -3.47 -15.02 -14.57
C ILE A 395 -3.29 -16.38 -13.89
N GLU A 396 -4.29 -17.26 -14.00
CA GLU A 396 -4.27 -18.55 -13.35
C GLU A 396 -3.16 -19.44 -13.89
N ASP A 397 -3.03 -19.49 -15.21
CA ASP A 397 -2.02 -20.24 -15.95
C ASP A 397 -0.60 -19.79 -15.63
N VAL A 398 -0.41 -18.48 -15.38
CA VAL A 398 0.89 -17.93 -15.00
C VAL A 398 1.34 -18.50 -13.66
N PHE A 399 0.45 -18.58 -12.66
CA PHE A 399 0.79 -19.13 -11.35
C PHE A 399 1.05 -20.63 -11.40
N ASP A 400 0.31 -21.37 -12.22
CA ASP A 400 0.50 -22.82 -12.38
C ASP A 400 1.85 -23.14 -13.03
N ASN A 401 2.18 -22.43 -14.12
CA ASN A 401 3.47 -22.56 -14.81
C ASN A 401 4.65 -22.10 -13.95
N PHE A 402 4.49 -21.00 -13.20
CA PHE A 402 5.53 -20.50 -12.31
C PHE A 402 5.85 -21.49 -11.19
N GLN A 403 4.83 -22.12 -10.59
CA GLN A 403 5.02 -23.15 -9.57
C GLN A 403 5.76 -24.38 -10.12
N LEU A 404 5.46 -24.79 -11.35
CA LEU A 404 6.18 -25.89 -12.01
C LEU A 404 7.66 -25.57 -12.22
N LYS A 405 7.97 -24.34 -12.66
CA LYS A 405 9.36 -23.87 -12.83
C LYS A 405 10.12 -23.84 -11.50
N ASN A 406 9.52 -23.28 -10.45
CA ASN A 406 10.16 -23.22 -9.12
C ASN A 406 10.32 -24.60 -8.49
N ARG A 407 9.39 -25.53 -8.67
CA ARG A 407 9.57 -26.93 -8.24
C ARG A 407 10.75 -27.61 -8.92
N LYS A 408 11.00 -27.32 -10.21
CA LYS A 408 12.20 -27.81 -10.91
C LYS A 408 13.47 -27.20 -10.33
N ILE A 409 13.50 -25.88 -10.07
CA ILE A 409 14.65 -25.19 -9.46
C ILE A 409 14.92 -25.71 -8.04
N ILE A 410 13.90 -25.83 -7.19
CA ILE A 410 14.06 -26.35 -5.82
C ILE A 410 14.50 -27.82 -5.83
N ARG A 411 14.03 -28.63 -6.79
CA ARG A 411 14.54 -30.00 -6.98
C ARG A 411 16.01 -30.02 -7.41
N ILE A 412 16.44 -29.09 -8.25
CA ILE A 412 17.85 -28.95 -8.65
C ILE A 412 18.71 -28.49 -7.47
N ILE A 413 18.22 -27.56 -6.64
CA ILE A 413 18.92 -27.07 -5.43
C ILE A 413 18.93 -28.13 -4.30
N ARG A 414 17.94 -29.03 -4.23
CA ARG A 414 17.95 -30.17 -3.30
C ARG A 414 18.84 -31.34 -3.74
N LYS A 415 19.10 -31.49 -5.04
CA LYS A 415 19.94 -32.56 -5.58
C LYS A 415 21.43 -32.56 -5.15
N PRO A 416 22.10 -31.46 -4.74
CA PRO A 416 23.50 -31.52 -4.32
C PRO A 416 23.69 -32.12 -2.91
N CYS A 417 22.63 -32.34 -2.12
CA CYS A 417 22.76 -32.83 -0.75
C CYS A 417 22.62 -34.37 -0.60
N GLN A 418 22.18 -35.08 -1.64
CA GLN A 418 21.98 -36.54 -1.57
C GLN A 418 23.03 -37.37 -2.34
N GLN A 419 23.89 -36.76 -3.14
CA GLN A 419 24.91 -37.51 -3.91
C GLN A 419 26.31 -37.53 -3.29
N THR A 420 26.53 -36.87 -2.15
CA THR A 420 27.86 -36.80 -1.51
C THR A 420 28.05 -37.77 -0.33
N ILE A 421 27.03 -38.55 0.08
CA ILE A 421 27.14 -39.47 1.24
C ILE A 421 27.32 -40.95 0.84
N ILE A 422 27.28 -41.31 -0.46
CA ILE A 422 27.35 -42.73 -0.90
C ILE A 422 28.63 -43.04 -1.73
N LYS A 423 29.70 -42.24 -1.62
CA LYS A 423 30.98 -42.54 -2.31
C LYS A 423 32.22 -42.47 -1.40
N THR A 424 32.10 -42.98 -0.18
CA THR A 424 33.27 -43.17 0.71
C THR A 424 33.34 -44.54 1.37
N TYR A 425 32.59 -45.53 0.85
CA TYR A 425 32.78 -46.94 1.20
C TYR A 425 32.63 -47.78 -0.06
N LEU A 426 33.72 -47.88 -0.82
CA LEU A 426 34.11 -49.04 -1.63
C LEU A 426 35.60 -48.91 -1.95
#